data_AF-A0A2U8P5P2-F1
#
_entry.id   AF-A0A2U8P5P2-F1
#
_cell.length_a   1.000
_cell.length_b   1.000
_cell.length_c   1.000
_cell.angle_alpha   90.00
_cell.angle_beta   90.00
_cell.angle_gamma   90.00
#
_symmetry.space_group_name_H-M   'P 1'
#
loop_
_entity.id
_entity.type
_entity.pdbx_description
1 polymer ?
#
loop_
_entity_poly.entity_id
_entity_poly.type
_entity_poly.pdbx_seq_one_letter_code
_entity_poly.pdbx_strand_id
1 'polypeptide(L)'
;MEFDTGTQYTRAQIQQLLGVPEDRRGGDWATGYTKFGDELFVFCNVGSAGRTGHDYPNRWDGNQLVWSAKGRSNVSQPLMRAIANGSLVTHIFHRSADRSPFTYAGRAKAVDIQNTKPVVVRWSFENAPTKRLVNDLNRETVCKELETLGFNVAPVGVKTRRATRGSITLYIKFDSNRSVLVVDPSYEEGVTALLQIPGVHRLNRNLFYHNSTMRAFPKRIWSGQDPIPYGIDFGFTSKQALQSFIDILEGIPVAGSTNSMDKMDVDPRTETEAKRAIRLGQQNFRRELLELWGARCALTGLAIPELLRASHIKPWCEANSYERLDPNNGLLLAVHIDGLFDRGFVSFDEGGLILISNKLDEESLKCFGVTSDLKISNLNSHHQKYLRHHRSRYGF
;
A
#
# COMPACT_ATOMS: atom_id res chain seq x y z
N MET A 1 12.98 -22.89 11.95
CA MET A 1 12.60 -21.63 12.62
C MET A 1 11.47 -21.00 11.81
N GLU A 2 10.46 -20.38 12.44
CA GLU A 2 9.24 -19.97 11.73
C GLU A 2 9.17 -18.44 11.63
N PHE A 3 9.32 -17.88 10.43
CA PHE A 3 8.96 -16.50 10.14
C PHE A 3 7.46 -16.42 9.86
N ASP A 4 6.81 -15.36 10.30
CA ASP A 4 5.38 -15.17 10.13
C ASP A 4 5.08 -14.44 8.83
N THR A 5 4.24 -15.04 7.99
CA THR A 5 3.90 -14.47 6.68
C THR A 5 3.15 -13.15 6.87
N GLY A 6 3.57 -12.11 6.14
CA GLY A 6 3.03 -10.75 6.26
C GLY A 6 3.71 -9.88 7.32
N THR A 7 4.52 -10.45 8.21
CA THR A 7 5.26 -9.70 9.23
C THR A 7 6.48 -9.01 8.62
N GLN A 8 6.79 -7.82 9.15
CA GLN A 8 7.93 -7.02 8.74
C GLN A 8 9.18 -7.33 9.59
N TYR A 9 10.31 -7.46 8.91
CA TYR A 9 11.61 -7.72 9.51
C TYR A 9 12.69 -6.85 8.86
N THR A 10 13.57 -6.29 9.68
CA THR A 10 14.83 -5.72 9.21
C THR A 10 15.84 -6.84 8.97
N ARG A 11 16.85 -6.60 8.12
CA ARG A 11 17.95 -7.57 7.94
C ARG A 11 18.63 -7.94 9.25
N ALA A 12 18.81 -6.96 10.14
CA ALA A 12 19.40 -7.18 11.46
C ALA A 12 18.54 -8.14 12.32
N GLN A 13 17.22 -7.96 12.33
CA GLN A 13 16.30 -8.87 13.02
C GLN A 13 16.34 -10.28 12.41
N ILE A 14 16.38 -10.40 11.09
CA ILE A 14 16.48 -11.70 10.40
C ILE A 14 17.78 -12.40 10.78
N GLN A 15 18.91 -11.70 10.75
CA GLN A 15 20.22 -12.23 11.15
C GLN A 15 20.24 -12.66 12.62
N GLN A 16 19.63 -11.88 13.51
CA GLN A 16 19.53 -12.20 14.92
C GLN A 16 18.68 -13.45 15.16
N LEU A 17 17.51 -13.54 14.51
CA LEU A 17 16.64 -14.72 14.58
C LEU A 17 17.37 -15.96 14.09
N LEU A 18 18.06 -15.88 12.95
CA LEU A 18 18.81 -16.99 12.38
C LEU A 18 20.10 -17.34 13.16
N GLY A 19 20.46 -16.56 14.18
CA GLY A 19 21.71 -16.76 14.92
C GLY A 19 22.97 -16.55 14.06
N VAL A 20 22.90 -15.66 13.06
CA VAL A 20 24.06 -15.36 12.20
C VAL A 20 25.18 -14.75 13.07
N PRO A 21 26.38 -15.35 13.09
CA PRO A 21 27.54 -14.82 13.82
C PRO A 21 27.84 -13.37 13.44
N GLU A 22 28.23 -12.52 14.40
CA GLU A 22 28.36 -11.07 14.18
C GLU A 22 29.37 -10.72 13.09
N ASP A 23 30.45 -11.50 12.99
CA ASP A 23 31.48 -11.40 11.95
C ASP A 23 30.96 -11.72 10.53
N ARG A 24 29.81 -12.40 10.42
CA ARG A 24 29.16 -12.77 9.16
C ARG A 24 27.89 -11.98 8.85
N ARG A 25 27.57 -10.96 9.65
CA ARG A 25 26.40 -10.09 9.42
C ARG A 25 26.64 -9.04 8.31
N GLY A 26 27.90 -8.82 7.91
CA GLY A 26 28.26 -8.03 6.72
C GLY A 26 28.30 -8.85 5.41
N GLY A 27 28.52 -8.19 4.27
CA GLY A 27 28.78 -8.88 3.00
C GLY A 27 27.53 -9.43 2.28
N ASP A 28 27.45 -10.75 2.08
CA ASP A 28 26.42 -11.40 1.26
C ASP A 28 24.98 -11.10 1.70
N TRP A 29 24.76 -10.90 3.01
CA TRP A 29 23.48 -10.48 3.59
C TRP A 29 23.04 -9.06 3.20
N ALA A 30 23.98 -8.20 2.81
CA ALA A 30 23.68 -6.87 2.28
C ALA A 30 23.23 -6.92 0.80
N THR A 31 23.28 -8.10 0.16
CA THR A 31 22.89 -8.29 -1.24
C THR A 31 21.42 -8.72 -1.39
N GLY A 32 20.97 -8.87 -2.63
CA GLY A 32 19.58 -9.25 -2.95
C GLY A 32 19.22 -10.70 -2.60
N TYR A 33 20.19 -11.57 -2.33
CA TYR A 33 19.95 -12.92 -1.82
C TYR A 33 21.23 -13.55 -1.28
N THR A 34 21.09 -14.44 -0.31
CA THR A 34 22.21 -15.13 0.34
C THR A 34 21.81 -16.54 0.79
N LYS A 35 22.76 -17.46 0.83
CA LYS A 35 22.59 -18.81 1.37
C LYS A 35 23.12 -18.85 2.80
N PHE A 36 22.37 -19.49 3.71
CA PHE A 36 22.81 -19.72 5.08
C PHE A 36 22.34 -21.10 5.54
N GLY A 37 23.27 -21.96 5.94
CA GLY A 37 22.99 -23.40 6.07
C GLY A 37 22.55 -23.98 4.73
N ASP A 38 21.46 -24.75 4.73
CA ASP A 38 20.83 -25.31 3.52
C ASP A 38 19.61 -24.51 3.03
N GLU A 39 19.47 -23.28 3.50
CA GLU A 39 18.36 -22.39 3.18
C GLU A 39 18.82 -21.19 2.34
N LEU A 40 17.94 -20.74 1.46
CA LEU A 40 18.13 -19.56 0.62
C LEU A 40 17.24 -18.41 1.12
N PHE A 41 17.83 -17.25 1.33
CA PHE A 41 17.12 -16.04 1.73
C PHE A 41 17.16 -15.02 0.59
N VAL A 42 15.99 -14.66 0.06
CA VAL A 42 15.84 -13.70 -1.04
C VAL A 42 15.27 -12.39 -0.50
N PHE A 43 15.93 -11.28 -0.82
CA PHE A 43 15.56 -9.92 -0.43
C PHE A 43 15.34 -9.07 -1.69
N CYS A 44 14.09 -8.74 -1.99
CA CYS A 44 13.76 -8.00 -3.20
C CYS A 44 12.97 -6.72 -2.94
N ASN A 45 13.21 -5.71 -3.76
CA ASN A 45 12.28 -4.61 -3.89
C ASN A 45 11.26 -4.99 -4.97
N VAL A 46 9.98 -4.71 -4.73
CA VAL A 46 8.88 -4.93 -5.68
C VAL A 46 8.23 -3.59 -5.99
N GLY A 47 8.21 -3.22 -7.27
CA GLY A 47 7.67 -1.93 -7.71
C GLY A 47 8.57 -0.71 -7.41
N SER A 48 9.80 -0.91 -6.96
CA SER A 48 10.80 0.17 -6.79
C SER A 48 12.23 -0.32 -7.02
N ALA A 49 13.08 0.59 -7.52
CA ALA A 49 14.50 0.29 -7.75
C ALA A 49 15.25 0.04 -6.43
N GLY A 50 16.26 -0.83 -6.47
CA GLY A 50 17.13 -1.13 -5.33
C GLY A 50 18.27 -0.13 -5.14
N ARG A 51 18.94 -0.20 -3.98
CA ARG A 51 20.04 0.69 -3.54
C ARG A 51 21.27 0.74 -4.49
N THR A 52 21.47 -0.27 -5.34
CA THR A 52 22.68 -0.42 -6.17
C THR A 52 22.49 0.01 -7.63
N GLY A 53 21.37 0.67 -7.98
CA GLY A 53 21.12 1.12 -9.35
C GLY A 53 20.77 0.01 -10.35
N HIS A 54 20.64 -1.24 -9.89
CA HIS A 54 20.11 -2.34 -10.70
C HIS A 54 18.59 -2.41 -10.50
N ASP A 55 17.84 -1.96 -11.50
CA ASP A 55 16.37 -2.02 -11.52
C ASP A 55 15.92 -3.40 -12.02
N TYR A 56 15.79 -4.33 -11.08
CA TYR A 56 15.24 -5.64 -11.37
C TYR A 56 13.71 -5.55 -11.38
N PRO A 57 13.03 -5.96 -12.47
CA PRO A 57 11.58 -5.81 -12.64
C PRO A 57 10.79 -6.85 -11.83
N ASN A 58 11.09 -6.95 -10.52
CA ASN A 58 10.40 -7.84 -9.62
C ASN A 58 8.96 -7.37 -9.44
N ARG A 59 8.01 -8.29 -9.59
CA ARG A 59 6.59 -7.97 -9.53
C ARG A 59 5.79 -9.17 -9.05
N TRP A 60 4.64 -8.88 -8.47
CA TRP A 60 3.62 -9.89 -8.22
C TRP A 60 2.87 -10.19 -9.52
N ASP A 61 2.66 -11.47 -9.79
CA ASP A 61 1.83 -11.99 -10.88
C ASP A 61 0.84 -12.99 -10.25
N GLY A 62 -0.33 -12.49 -9.88
CA GLY A 62 -1.29 -13.25 -9.07
C GLY A 62 -0.75 -13.59 -7.67
N ASN A 63 -0.67 -14.88 -7.35
CA ASN A 63 -0.12 -15.40 -6.10
C ASN A 63 1.36 -15.77 -6.20
N GLN A 64 2.00 -15.48 -7.34
CA GLN A 64 3.39 -15.80 -7.60
C GLN A 64 4.23 -14.53 -7.64
N LEU A 65 5.47 -14.65 -7.18
CA LEU A 65 6.44 -13.56 -7.28
C LEU A 65 7.35 -13.83 -8.47
N VAL A 66 7.38 -12.90 -9.43
CA VAL A 66 8.40 -12.87 -10.48
C VAL A 66 9.60 -12.11 -9.94
N TRP A 67 10.74 -12.77 -9.85
CA TRP A 67 11.95 -12.24 -9.25
C TRP A 67 13.15 -12.43 -10.19
N SER A 68 14.01 -11.41 -10.28
CA SER A 68 15.24 -11.46 -11.06
C SER A 68 16.46 -11.64 -10.16
N ALA A 69 17.33 -12.57 -10.53
CA ALA A 69 18.61 -12.78 -9.86
C ALA A 69 19.63 -11.68 -10.22
N LYS A 70 20.87 -11.80 -9.69
CA LYS A 70 21.98 -10.87 -9.99
C LYS A 70 22.31 -10.90 -11.50
N GLY A 71 22.70 -9.78 -12.09
CA GLY A 71 22.96 -9.62 -13.54
C GLY A 71 23.88 -10.68 -14.20
N ARG A 72 24.84 -11.24 -13.46
CA ARG A 72 25.77 -12.29 -13.95
C ARG A 72 25.27 -13.73 -13.71
N SER A 73 24.02 -13.88 -13.27
CA SER A 73 23.42 -15.20 -13.05
C SER A 73 23.17 -15.92 -14.36
N ASN A 74 23.26 -17.25 -14.33
CA ASN A 74 22.85 -18.13 -15.41
C ASN A 74 22.36 -19.46 -14.83
N VAL A 75 21.48 -20.15 -15.55
CA VAL A 75 20.82 -21.38 -15.08
C VAL A 75 21.79 -22.54 -14.82
N SER A 76 23.01 -22.49 -15.37
CA SER A 76 24.02 -23.53 -15.14
C SER A 76 24.73 -23.43 -13.79
N GLN A 77 24.61 -22.28 -13.10
CA GLN A 77 25.23 -22.09 -11.79
C GLN A 77 24.65 -23.05 -10.74
N PRO A 78 25.47 -23.58 -9.81
CA PRO A 78 25.02 -24.54 -8.80
C PRO A 78 23.81 -24.07 -7.99
N LEU A 79 23.78 -22.80 -7.59
CA LEU A 79 22.65 -22.20 -6.87
C LEU A 79 21.36 -22.23 -7.71
N MET A 80 21.44 -21.85 -8.99
CA MET A 80 20.27 -21.83 -9.87
C MET A 80 19.75 -23.24 -10.16
N ARG A 81 20.65 -24.23 -10.30
CA ARG A 81 20.28 -25.64 -10.39
C ARG A 81 19.57 -26.13 -9.12
N ALA A 82 20.08 -25.73 -7.95
CA ALA A 82 19.50 -26.09 -6.66
C ALA A 82 18.13 -25.43 -6.40
N ILE A 83 17.90 -24.24 -6.95
CA ILE A 83 16.57 -23.62 -6.99
C ILE A 83 15.65 -24.39 -7.95
N ALA A 84 16.14 -24.72 -9.16
CA ALA A 84 15.37 -25.39 -10.21
C ALA A 84 14.88 -26.78 -9.82
N ASN A 85 15.70 -27.55 -9.12
CA ASN A 85 15.35 -28.89 -8.67
C ASN A 85 14.63 -28.90 -7.30
N GLY A 86 14.37 -27.73 -6.72
CA GLY A 86 13.68 -27.59 -5.43
C GLY A 86 14.45 -28.13 -4.21
N SER A 87 15.78 -28.29 -4.32
CA SER A 87 16.63 -28.80 -3.23
C SER A 87 16.95 -27.76 -2.15
N LEU A 88 16.68 -26.47 -2.41
CA LEU A 88 16.86 -25.38 -1.44
C LEU A 88 15.52 -24.90 -0.90
N VAL A 89 15.37 -24.94 0.43
CA VAL A 89 14.27 -24.24 1.10
C VAL A 89 14.49 -22.74 0.92
N THR A 90 13.59 -22.08 0.21
CA THR A 90 13.74 -20.66 -0.12
C THR A 90 12.76 -19.81 0.68
N HIS A 91 13.28 -18.80 1.37
CA HIS A 91 12.54 -17.80 2.12
C HIS A 91 12.57 -16.47 1.37
N ILE A 92 11.41 -15.87 1.12
CA ILE A 92 11.32 -14.62 0.35
C ILE A 92 10.85 -13.47 1.23
N PHE A 93 11.59 -12.37 1.14
CA PHE A 93 11.36 -11.11 1.82
C PHE A 93 11.27 -10.00 0.77
N HIS A 94 10.23 -9.17 0.84
CA HIS A 94 9.99 -8.10 -0.13
C HIS A 94 9.68 -6.77 0.53
N ARG A 95 9.91 -5.66 -0.18
CA ARG A 95 9.50 -4.31 0.24
C ARG A 95 9.18 -3.44 -0.98
N SER A 96 8.38 -2.40 -0.77
CA SER A 96 7.97 -1.45 -1.83
C SER A 96 8.77 -0.14 -1.82
N ALA A 97 9.49 0.17 -0.75
CA ALA A 97 10.32 1.38 -0.63
C ALA A 97 11.73 1.06 -0.16
N ASP A 98 12.73 1.81 -0.64
CA ASP A 98 14.10 1.65 -0.17
C ASP A 98 14.21 2.04 1.32
N ARG A 99 15.12 1.35 2.02
CA ARG A 99 15.35 1.45 3.48
C ARG A 99 14.19 1.05 4.40
N SER A 100 13.00 0.72 3.88
CA SER A 100 11.93 0.13 4.69
C SER A 100 12.27 -1.32 5.13
N PRO A 101 11.69 -1.81 6.25
CA PRO A 101 11.69 -3.22 6.60
C PRO A 101 11.13 -4.11 5.49
N PHE A 102 11.54 -5.37 5.44
CA PHE A 102 11.01 -6.34 4.50
C PHE A 102 9.83 -7.11 5.09
N THR A 103 8.76 -7.24 4.32
CA THR A 103 7.65 -8.15 4.60
C THR A 103 8.04 -9.57 4.18
N TYR A 104 7.83 -10.54 5.06
CA TYR A 104 8.05 -11.95 4.74
C TYR A 104 6.88 -12.51 3.92
N ALA A 105 7.16 -12.98 2.69
CA ALA A 105 6.14 -13.54 1.81
C ALA A 105 5.87 -15.04 2.05
N GLY A 106 6.81 -15.75 2.68
CA GLY A 106 6.68 -17.18 2.96
C GLY A 106 7.84 -18.01 2.39
N ARG A 107 7.74 -19.32 2.66
CA ARG A 107 8.57 -20.33 2.00
C ARG A 107 8.11 -20.49 0.56
N ALA A 108 9.05 -20.57 -0.36
CA ALA A 108 8.78 -20.54 -1.78
C ALA A 108 9.46 -21.68 -2.54
N LYS A 109 8.79 -22.14 -3.61
CA LYS A 109 9.32 -23.06 -4.61
C LYS A 109 9.31 -22.39 -5.97
N ALA A 110 10.40 -22.53 -6.70
CA ALA A 110 10.45 -22.10 -8.10
C ALA A 110 9.50 -22.98 -8.93
N VAL A 111 8.59 -22.33 -9.66
CA VAL A 111 7.64 -23.00 -10.57
C VAL A 111 7.95 -22.75 -12.03
N ASP A 112 8.71 -21.69 -12.31
CA ASP A 112 9.26 -21.41 -13.64
C ASP A 112 10.62 -20.70 -13.46
N ILE A 113 11.57 -21.03 -14.32
CA ILE A 113 12.90 -20.42 -14.36
C ILE A 113 13.25 -20.13 -15.79
N GLN A 114 13.41 -18.86 -16.09
CA GLN A 114 13.70 -18.36 -17.42
C GLN A 114 15.21 -18.13 -17.54
N ASN A 115 15.79 -18.69 -18.60
CA ASN A 115 17.21 -18.54 -18.92
C ASN A 115 17.49 -17.18 -19.59
N THR A 116 17.23 -16.11 -18.86
CA THR A 116 17.50 -14.72 -19.23
C THR A 116 18.78 -14.22 -18.56
N LYS A 117 19.21 -12.99 -18.89
CA LYS A 117 20.31 -12.29 -18.19
C LYS A 117 19.75 -11.01 -17.56
N PRO A 118 19.53 -10.95 -16.23
CA PRO A 118 19.70 -12.02 -15.24
C PRO A 118 18.66 -13.15 -15.38
N VAL A 119 18.91 -14.30 -14.73
CA VAL A 119 17.92 -15.37 -14.58
C VAL A 119 16.68 -14.83 -13.87
N VAL A 120 15.51 -15.11 -14.42
CA VAL A 120 14.22 -14.78 -13.80
C VAL A 120 13.60 -16.06 -13.25
N VAL A 121 13.17 -16.01 -11.99
CA VAL A 121 12.48 -17.10 -11.32
C VAL A 121 11.08 -16.65 -10.93
N ARG A 122 10.09 -17.49 -11.23
CA ARG A 122 8.73 -17.36 -10.76
C ARG A 122 8.56 -18.25 -9.53
N TRP A 123 8.24 -17.62 -8.41
CA TRP A 123 8.11 -18.29 -7.13
C TRP A 123 6.63 -18.52 -6.83
N SER A 124 6.30 -19.76 -6.49
CA SER A 124 5.09 -20.11 -5.77
C SER A 124 5.40 -20.23 -4.29
N PHE A 125 4.43 -19.98 -3.43
CA PHE A 125 4.63 -20.10 -2.00
C PHE A 125 4.07 -21.43 -1.52
N GLU A 126 4.87 -22.16 -0.74
CA GLU A 126 4.38 -23.34 -0.05
C GLU A 126 3.19 -22.91 0.78
N ASN A 127 2.06 -23.61 0.58
CA ASN A 127 0.98 -23.57 1.54
C ASN A 127 1.57 -24.08 2.84
N ALA A 128 2.09 -23.17 3.70
CA ALA A 128 2.25 -23.46 5.11
C ALA A 128 0.94 -24.16 5.50
N PRO A 129 0.99 -25.40 6.02
CA PRO A 129 -0.21 -26.01 6.54
C PRO A 129 -0.78 -24.94 7.45
N THR A 130 -2.01 -24.50 7.17
CA THR A 130 -2.77 -23.72 8.14
C THR A 130 -2.65 -24.52 9.41
N LYS A 131 -1.80 -24.07 10.34
CA LYS A 131 -1.76 -24.61 11.69
C LYS A 131 -3.23 -24.60 12.11
N ARG A 132 -3.76 -25.80 12.28
CA ARG A 132 -5.15 -26.06 12.65
C ARG A 132 -5.50 -25.17 13.84
N LEU A 133 -6.77 -24.77 13.86
CA LEU A 133 -7.47 -24.01 14.90
C LEU A 133 -7.24 -22.49 14.84
N VAL A 134 -7.71 -21.87 13.76
CA VAL A 134 -8.44 -20.63 13.99
C VAL A 134 -9.87 -21.09 14.31
N ASN A 135 -10.30 -20.96 15.58
CA ASN A 135 -11.68 -21.21 15.99
C ASN A 135 -12.56 -20.12 15.40
N ASP A 136 -12.70 -20.13 14.07
CA ASP A 136 -13.47 -19.12 13.38
C ASP A 136 -14.92 -19.19 13.83
N LEU A 137 -15.51 -18.01 13.98
CA LEU A 137 -16.95 -17.90 14.13
C LEU A 137 -17.62 -18.64 12.98
N ASN A 138 -18.49 -19.58 13.34
CA ASN A 138 -19.32 -20.24 12.36
C ASN A 138 -20.27 -19.23 11.71
N ARG A 139 -20.83 -19.67 10.59
CA ARG A 139 -21.56 -18.80 9.66
C ARG A 139 -22.83 -18.21 10.28
N GLU A 140 -23.54 -18.98 11.09
CA GLU A 140 -24.73 -18.53 11.79
C GLU A 140 -24.38 -17.49 12.86
N THR A 141 -23.22 -17.65 13.50
CA THR A 141 -22.74 -16.70 14.52
C THR A 141 -22.37 -15.36 13.89
N VAL A 142 -21.66 -15.36 12.75
CA VAL A 142 -21.34 -14.11 12.03
C VAL A 142 -22.61 -13.40 11.56
N CYS A 143 -23.58 -14.13 11.00
CA CYS A 143 -24.83 -13.51 10.54
C CYS A 143 -25.62 -12.90 11.70
N LYS A 144 -25.81 -13.64 12.81
CA LYS A 144 -26.53 -13.16 14.00
C LYS A 144 -25.86 -11.96 14.67
N GLU A 145 -24.52 -11.95 14.69
CA GLU A 145 -23.78 -10.82 15.23
C GLU A 145 -24.00 -9.58 14.35
N LEU A 146 -23.86 -9.70 13.03
CA LEU A 146 -24.15 -8.59 12.11
C LEU A 146 -25.58 -8.06 12.24
N GLU A 147 -26.57 -8.94 12.41
CA GLU A 147 -27.97 -8.56 12.69
C GLU A 147 -28.08 -7.80 14.03
N THR A 148 -27.37 -8.23 15.07
CA THR A 148 -27.32 -7.53 16.37
C THR A 148 -26.69 -6.14 16.24
N LEU A 149 -25.77 -5.99 15.29
CA LEU A 149 -25.19 -4.70 14.90
C LEU A 149 -26.07 -3.90 13.94
N GLY A 150 -27.28 -4.36 13.63
CA GLY A 150 -28.21 -3.60 12.81
C GLY A 150 -27.90 -3.66 11.32
N PHE A 151 -27.11 -4.65 10.86
CA PHE A 151 -27.06 -4.97 9.45
C PHE A 151 -28.34 -5.69 9.03
N ASN A 152 -28.88 -5.29 7.88
CA ASN A 152 -29.87 -6.08 7.19
C ASN A 152 -29.17 -7.21 6.42
N VAL A 153 -29.31 -8.45 6.89
CA VAL A 153 -28.69 -9.65 6.31
C VAL A 153 -29.70 -10.39 5.43
N ALA A 154 -29.31 -10.71 4.20
CA ALA A 154 -30.16 -11.43 3.25
C ALA A 154 -30.59 -12.83 3.78
N PRO A 155 -31.80 -13.31 3.43
CA PRO A 155 -32.38 -14.53 3.99
C PRO A 155 -31.60 -15.83 3.69
N VAL A 156 -31.92 -16.87 4.47
CA VAL A 156 -31.32 -18.22 4.37
C VAL A 156 -31.64 -18.87 3.01
N GLY A 157 -30.71 -19.66 2.46
CA GLY A 157 -30.93 -20.46 1.24
C GLY A 157 -29.97 -20.18 0.07
N VAL A 158 -29.10 -19.17 0.19
CA VAL A 158 -28.10 -18.82 -0.83
C VAL A 158 -26.66 -19.02 -0.33
N LYS A 159 -25.75 -19.42 -1.23
CA LYS A 159 -24.32 -19.68 -0.93
C LYS A 159 -23.51 -18.42 -0.54
N THR A 160 -24.04 -17.25 -0.89
CA THR A 160 -23.49 -15.94 -0.54
C THR A 160 -24.62 -15.06 -0.03
N ARG A 161 -24.49 -14.52 1.19
CA ARG A 161 -25.43 -13.55 1.74
C ARG A 161 -24.84 -12.15 1.66
N ARG A 162 -25.68 -11.18 1.29
CA ARG A 162 -25.33 -9.76 1.37
C ARG A 162 -25.80 -9.23 2.73
N ALA A 163 -24.98 -8.42 3.38
CA ALA A 163 -25.34 -7.68 4.58
C ALA A 163 -25.11 -6.18 4.35
N THR A 164 -26.06 -5.33 4.74
CA THR A 164 -25.96 -3.87 4.52
C THR A 164 -26.37 -3.08 5.76
N ARG A 165 -25.62 -2.02 6.08
CA ARG A 165 -25.93 -1.04 7.14
C ARG A 165 -25.40 0.33 6.71
N GLY A 166 -26.27 1.32 6.57
CA GLY A 166 -25.89 2.63 6.01
C GLY A 166 -25.26 2.49 4.62
N SER A 167 -24.05 3.04 4.44
CA SER A 167 -23.25 2.92 3.21
C SER A 167 -22.41 1.64 3.13
N ILE A 168 -22.35 0.85 4.21
CA ILE A 168 -21.53 -0.36 4.25
C ILE A 168 -22.27 -1.52 3.59
N THR A 169 -21.61 -2.14 2.62
CA THR A 169 -22.03 -3.40 2.01
C THR A 169 -20.98 -4.48 2.26
N LEU A 170 -21.42 -5.62 2.78
CA LEU A 170 -20.61 -6.80 3.06
C LEU A 170 -21.18 -8.03 2.34
N TYR A 171 -20.31 -8.97 1.98
CA TYR A 171 -20.70 -10.29 1.51
C TYR A 171 -20.18 -11.38 2.43
N ILE A 172 -21.06 -12.31 2.80
CA ILE A 172 -20.76 -13.47 3.63
C ILE A 172 -20.85 -14.69 2.73
N LYS A 173 -19.72 -15.34 2.45
CA LYS A 173 -19.71 -16.58 1.67
C LYS A 173 -19.61 -17.79 2.58
N PHE A 174 -20.40 -18.81 2.24
CA PHE A 174 -20.35 -20.13 2.83
C PHE A 174 -19.54 -21.04 1.93
N ASP A 175 -18.22 -21.07 2.15
CA ASP A 175 -17.41 -22.17 1.63
C ASP A 175 -17.40 -23.30 2.66
N SER A 176 -17.24 -24.52 2.17
CA SER A 176 -17.63 -25.78 2.82
C SER A 176 -17.15 -26.04 4.27
N ASN A 177 -16.26 -25.22 4.85
CA ASN A 177 -15.88 -25.25 6.27
C ASN A 177 -15.56 -23.88 6.91
N ARG A 178 -15.79 -22.74 6.25
CA ARG A 178 -15.41 -21.41 6.76
C ARG A 178 -16.39 -20.30 6.40
N SER A 179 -16.58 -19.35 7.31
CA SER A 179 -17.33 -18.12 7.06
C SER A 179 -16.35 -17.08 6.52
N VAL A 180 -16.49 -16.71 5.25
CA VAL A 180 -15.66 -15.65 4.66
C VAL A 180 -16.50 -14.37 4.63
N LEU A 181 -16.06 -13.35 5.36
CA LEU A 181 -16.63 -12.01 5.23
C LEU A 181 -15.79 -11.21 4.25
N VAL A 182 -16.44 -10.63 3.25
CA VAL A 182 -15.79 -9.89 2.17
C VAL A 182 -16.29 -8.45 2.20
N VAL A 183 -15.35 -7.51 2.21
CA VAL A 183 -15.61 -6.06 2.19
C VAL A 183 -15.25 -5.48 0.84
N ASP A 184 -15.77 -4.28 0.58
CA ASP A 184 -15.51 -3.57 -0.68
C ASP A 184 -14.00 -3.24 -0.85
N PRO A 185 -13.45 -3.29 -2.08
CA PRO A 185 -12.04 -2.94 -2.33
C PRO A 185 -11.64 -1.52 -1.93
N SER A 186 -12.56 -0.57 -1.79
CA SER A 186 -12.26 0.78 -1.28
C SER A 186 -11.60 0.77 0.10
N TYR A 187 -11.72 -0.32 0.86
CA TYR A 187 -11.05 -0.52 2.15
C TYR A 187 -9.63 -1.12 2.05
N GLU A 188 -9.08 -1.35 0.85
CA GLU A 188 -7.74 -1.95 0.62
C GLU A 188 -6.64 -1.27 1.43
N GLU A 189 -6.66 0.05 1.39
CA GLU A 189 -5.69 0.88 2.10
C GLU A 189 -5.76 0.70 3.63
N GLY A 190 -6.93 0.32 4.17
CA GLY A 190 -7.19 0.07 5.59
C GLY A 190 -6.90 -1.36 6.08
N VAL A 191 -6.60 -2.30 5.18
CA VAL A 191 -6.43 -3.73 5.50
C VAL A 191 -5.39 -3.98 6.58
N THR A 192 -4.27 -3.27 6.53
CA THR A 192 -3.20 -3.43 7.54
C THR A 192 -3.72 -3.13 8.94
N ALA A 193 -4.54 -2.09 9.10
CA ALA A 193 -5.13 -1.71 10.39
C ALA A 193 -6.19 -2.72 10.84
N LEU A 194 -7.01 -3.23 9.92
CA LEU A 194 -8.00 -4.27 10.20
C LEU A 194 -7.35 -5.57 10.69
N LEU A 195 -6.18 -5.93 10.16
CA LEU A 195 -5.42 -7.12 10.58
C LEU A 195 -4.66 -6.95 11.90
N GLN A 196 -4.55 -5.74 12.46
CA GLN A 196 -4.00 -5.54 13.81
C GLN A 196 -5.03 -5.84 14.92
N ILE A 197 -6.31 -6.02 14.57
CA ILE A 197 -7.36 -6.35 15.53
C ILE A 197 -7.14 -7.80 15.98
N PRO A 198 -6.96 -8.07 17.29
CA PRO A 198 -6.80 -9.43 17.79
C PRO A 198 -7.98 -10.30 17.37
N GLY A 199 -7.68 -11.41 16.68
CA GLY A 199 -8.69 -12.34 16.18
C GLY A 199 -9.20 -12.09 14.76
N VAL A 200 -8.77 -11.01 14.10
CA VAL A 200 -9.01 -10.76 12.67
C VAL A 200 -7.84 -11.27 11.85
N HIS A 201 -8.12 -11.96 10.75
CA HIS A 201 -7.09 -12.48 9.85
C HIS A 201 -7.59 -12.61 8.42
N ARG A 202 -6.66 -12.74 7.45
CA ARG A 202 -6.99 -13.05 6.05
C ARG A 202 -7.21 -14.56 5.89
N LEU A 203 -8.20 -14.95 5.10
CA LEU A 203 -8.52 -16.35 4.81
C LEU A 203 -7.86 -16.83 3.51
N ASN A 204 -7.64 -15.92 2.57
CA ASN A 204 -6.91 -16.12 1.33
C ASN A 204 -5.55 -15.41 1.36
N ARG A 205 -4.56 -16.01 0.68
CA ARG A 205 -3.21 -15.46 0.52
C ARG A 205 -3.08 -14.41 -0.60
N ASN A 206 -4.16 -14.18 -1.36
CA ASN A 206 -4.19 -13.21 -2.43
C ASN A 206 -4.60 -11.83 -1.89
N LEU A 207 -4.15 -10.76 -2.55
CA LEU A 207 -4.57 -9.39 -2.19
C LEU A 207 -6.10 -9.25 -2.19
N PHE A 208 -6.78 -9.89 -3.15
CA PHE A 208 -8.22 -9.77 -3.36
C PHE A 208 -8.96 -11.11 -3.51
N TYR A 209 -10.17 -11.14 -2.96
CA TYR A 209 -11.16 -12.19 -3.05
C TYR A 209 -12.06 -11.98 -4.28
N HIS A 210 -12.20 -12.96 -5.17
CA HIS A 210 -12.97 -12.82 -6.41
C HIS A 210 -14.15 -13.78 -6.46
N ASN A 211 -15.34 -13.29 -6.83
CA ASN A 211 -16.54 -14.11 -6.94
C ASN A 211 -17.67 -13.43 -7.72
N SER A 212 -18.29 -14.16 -8.66
CA SER A 212 -19.36 -13.65 -9.53
C SER A 212 -20.66 -13.25 -8.81
N THR A 213 -20.87 -13.71 -7.58
CA THR A 213 -22.08 -13.42 -6.79
C THR A 213 -22.01 -12.09 -6.01
N MET A 214 -20.83 -11.48 -5.89
CA MET A 214 -20.63 -10.21 -5.15
C MET A 214 -20.97 -8.99 -6.02
N ARG A 215 -22.17 -8.98 -6.58
CA ARG A 215 -22.56 -8.07 -7.68
C ARG A 215 -22.55 -6.57 -7.33
N ALA A 216 -22.55 -6.22 -6.05
CA ALA A 216 -22.47 -4.83 -5.58
C ALA A 216 -21.04 -4.28 -5.56
N PHE A 217 -20.02 -5.14 -5.64
CA PHE A 217 -18.61 -4.71 -5.63
C PHE A 217 -18.08 -4.45 -7.04
N PRO A 218 -17.04 -3.61 -7.18
CA PRO A 218 -16.43 -3.34 -8.47
C PRO A 218 -15.87 -4.62 -9.08
N LYS A 219 -15.76 -4.63 -10.41
CA LYS A 219 -15.22 -5.74 -11.18
C LYS A 219 -13.78 -5.45 -11.60
N ARG A 220 -12.97 -6.49 -11.70
CA ARG A 220 -11.63 -6.42 -12.29
C ARG A 220 -11.32 -7.67 -13.09
N ILE A 221 -10.36 -7.54 -13.99
CA ILE A 221 -9.78 -8.69 -14.68
C ILE A 221 -8.92 -9.46 -13.66
N TRP A 222 -9.17 -10.77 -13.54
CA TRP A 222 -8.51 -11.65 -12.57
C TRP A 222 -7.96 -12.91 -13.24
N SER A 223 -8.72 -13.53 -14.13
CA SER A 223 -8.28 -14.61 -15.02
C SER A 223 -9.28 -14.76 -16.17
N GLY A 224 -8.85 -14.51 -17.41
CA GLY A 224 -9.74 -14.48 -18.58
C GLY A 224 -10.03 -13.06 -19.07
N GLN A 225 -10.91 -12.92 -20.08
CA GLN A 225 -11.24 -11.62 -20.67
C GLN A 225 -12.32 -10.85 -19.90
N ASP A 226 -13.20 -11.56 -19.18
CA ASP A 226 -14.33 -10.93 -18.50
C ASP A 226 -13.99 -10.44 -17.09
N PRO A 227 -14.30 -9.17 -16.76
CA PRO A 227 -14.16 -8.67 -15.40
C PRO A 227 -15.10 -9.38 -14.43
N ILE A 228 -14.59 -9.82 -13.28
CA ILE A 228 -15.38 -10.44 -12.21
C ILE A 228 -15.34 -9.57 -10.94
N PRO A 229 -16.42 -9.54 -10.14
CA PRO A 229 -16.44 -8.79 -8.89
C PRO A 229 -15.35 -9.27 -7.92
N TYR A 230 -14.77 -8.31 -7.21
CA TYR A 230 -13.71 -8.56 -6.23
C TYR A 230 -13.90 -7.76 -4.95
N GLY A 231 -13.30 -8.24 -3.87
CA GLY A 231 -13.36 -7.67 -2.54
C GLY A 231 -12.17 -8.09 -1.70
N ILE A 232 -12.20 -7.82 -0.41
CA ILE A 232 -11.14 -8.19 0.52
C ILE A 232 -11.71 -9.08 1.61
N ASP A 233 -11.15 -10.27 1.78
CA ASP A 233 -11.65 -11.29 2.69
C ASP A 233 -11.07 -11.20 4.10
N PHE A 234 -11.91 -11.50 5.09
CA PHE A 234 -11.57 -11.57 6.50
C PHE A 234 -12.25 -12.76 7.19
N GLY A 235 -11.55 -13.32 8.17
CA GLY A 235 -12.04 -14.29 9.14
C GLY A 235 -11.91 -13.75 10.56
N PHE A 236 -12.68 -14.33 11.48
CA PHE A 236 -12.83 -13.85 12.87
C PHE A 236 -12.83 -15.00 13.86
N THR A 237 -11.99 -14.95 14.89
CA THR A 237 -11.96 -15.95 15.98
C THR A 237 -13.00 -15.70 17.07
N SER A 238 -13.58 -14.51 17.16
CA SER A 238 -14.48 -14.12 18.24
C SER A 238 -15.48 -13.05 17.80
N LYS A 239 -16.61 -12.95 18.52
CA LYS A 239 -17.63 -11.91 18.31
C LYS A 239 -17.05 -10.52 18.53
N GLN A 240 -16.18 -10.37 19.51
CA GLN A 240 -15.49 -9.11 19.81
C GLN A 240 -14.57 -8.67 18.67
N ALA A 241 -13.87 -9.60 18.01
CA ALA A 241 -13.05 -9.28 16.84
C ALA A 241 -13.92 -8.77 15.67
N LEU A 242 -15.07 -9.41 15.43
CA LEU A 242 -16.04 -8.96 14.42
C LEU A 242 -16.63 -7.59 14.79
N GLN A 243 -16.97 -7.35 16.05
CA GLN A 243 -17.45 -6.06 16.54
C GLN A 243 -16.44 -4.95 16.25
N SER A 244 -15.20 -5.10 16.76
CA SER A 244 -14.16 -4.10 16.58
C SER A 244 -13.83 -3.89 15.11
N PHE A 245 -13.89 -4.94 14.28
CA PHE A 245 -13.73 -4.83 12.84
C PHE A 245 -14.81 -3.94 12.20
N ILE A 246 -16.06 -4.15 12.59
CA ILE A 246 -17.21 -3.40 12.09
C ILE A 246 -17.17 -1.94 12.56
N ASP A 247 -16.86 -1.68 13.83
CA ASP A 247 -16.70 -0.31 14.38
C ASP A 247 -15.62 0.46 13.62
N ILE A 248 -14.55 -0.23 13.24
CA ILE A 248 -13.46 0.33 12.46
C ILE A 248 -13.90 0.61 11.02
N LEU A 249 -14.67 -0.28 10.40
CA LEU A 249 -15.22 -0.06 9.07
C LEU A 249 -16.20 1.12 9.02
N GLU A 250 -17.01 1.31 10.06
CA GLU A 250 -17.92 2.46 10.18
C GLU A 250 -17.22 3.80 10.34
N GLY A 251 -16.05 3.80 11.00
CA GLY A 251 -15.20 4.98 11.10
C GLY A 251 -14.40 5.30 9.82
N ILE A 252 -14.52 4.50 8.76
CA ILE A 252 -13.87 4.74 7.46
C ILE A 252 -14.93 5.27 6.48
N PRO A 253 -14.80 6.52 5.98
CA PRO A 253 -15.72 7.03 4.97
C PRO A 253 -15.60 6.23 3.68
N VAL A 254 -16.72 5.65 3.23
CA VAL A 254 -16.83 5.06 1.90
C VAL A 254 -16.84 6.19 0.88
N ALA A 255 -15.99 6.12 -0.14
CA ALA A 255 -16.00 7.05 -1.27
C ALA A 255 -17.39 7.01 -1.95
N GLY A 256 -18.25 7.99 -1.63
CA GLY A 256 -19.58 8.12 -2.24
C GLY A 256 -20.74 8.54 -1.32
N SER A 257 -20.58 8.61 0.01
CA SER A 257 -21.66 9.08 0.90
C SER A 257 -21.51 10.56 1.22
N THR A 258 -22.30 11.41 0.57
CA THR A 258 -22.53 12.79 1.01
C THR A 258 -23.44 12.76 2.24
N ASN A 259 -22.91 13.11 3.41
CA ASN A 259 -23.73 13.74 4.44
C ASN A 259 -22.94 14.83 5.16
N SER A 260 -23.67 15.92 5.36
CA SER A 260 -23.26 17.26 5.77
C SER A 260 -22.57 17.32 7.13
N MET A 261 -21.56 18.18 7.18
CA MET A 261 -21.06 18.96 8.33
C MET A 261 -21.51 18.50 9.72
N ASP A 262 -20.57 17.93 10.48
CA ASP A 262 -20.50 18.26 11.90
C ASP A 262 -19.05 18.41 12.35
N LYS A 263 -18.78 19.54 13.03
CA LYS A 263 -17.48 19.84 13.62
C LYS A 263 -17.26 18.88 14.78
N MET A 264 -16.20 18.07 14.72
CA MET A 264 -15.79 17.28 15.88
C MET A 264 -14.41 17.74 16.36
N ASP A 265 -14.46 18.55 17.41
CA ASP A 265 -13.41 18.77 18.38
C ASP A 265 -13.15 17.42 19.08
N VAL A 266 -11.94 16.85 18.94
CA VAL A 266 -11.61 15.56 19.57
C VAL A 266 -10.20 15.58 20.16
N ASP A 267 -10.16 15.43 21.48
CA ASP A 267 -9.02 15.17 22.37
C ASP A 267 -8.30 13.84 21.99
N PRO A 268 -6.99 13.85 21.69
CA PRO A 268 -6.29 12.68 21.15
C PRO A 268 -5.78 11.76 22.27
N ARG A 269 -6.44 10.61 22.49
CA ARG A 269 -6.01 9.65 23.52
C ARG A 269 -5.34 8.37 22.99
N THR A 270 -5.27 8.11 21.69
CA THR A 270 -4.45 6.99 21.16
C THR A 270 -3.75 7.28 19.81
N GLU A 271 -2.54 6.73 19.64
CA GLU A 271 -1.75 6.83 18.38
C GLU A 271 -2.50 6.27 17.14
N THR A 272 -3.43 5.34 17.34
CA THR A 272 -4.21 4.70 16.27
C THR A 272 -5.31 5.61 15.72
N GLU A 273 -5.95 6.40 16.60
CA GLU A 273 -6.94 7.42 16.23
C GLU A 273 -6.28 8.62 15.55
N ALA A 274 -5.10 9.03 16.02
CA ALA A 274 -4.30 10.07 15.38
C ALA A 274 -3.86 9.67 13.96
N LYS A 275 -3.43 8.43 13.74
CA LYS A 275 -3.04 7.91 12.41
C LYS A 275 -4.24 7.80 11.45
N ARG A 276 -5.46 7.56 11.94
CA ARG A 276 -6.71 7.61 11.15
C ARG A 276 -7.11 9.03 10.77
N ALA A 277 -7.11 9.96 11.72
CA ALA A 277 -7.42 11.36 11.46
C ALA A 277 -6.46 11.97 10.42
N ILE A 278 -5.17 11.61 10.48
CA ILE A 278 -4.15 12.01 9.50
C ILE A 278 -4.49 11.53 8.08
N ARG A 279 -4.94 10.28 7.92
CA ARG A 279 -5.23 9.69 6.61
C ARG A 279 -6.51 10.24 5.97
N LEU A 280 -7.55 10.44 6.76
CA LEU A 280 -8.81 11.07 6.33
C LEU A 280 -8.62 12.55 5.98
N GLY A 281 -7.76 13.22 6.75
CA GLY A 281 -7.32 14.57 6.47
C GLY A 281 -6.67 14.72 5.10
N GLN A 282 -5.77 13.79 4.74
CA GLN A 282 -5.09 13.83 3.43
C GLN A 282 -6.03 13.55 2.24
N GLN A 283 -7.04 12.70 2.40
CA GLN A 283 -8.00 12.42 1.34
C GLN A 283 -8.97 13.61 1.11
N ASN A 284 -9.43 14.25 2.18
CA ASN A 284 -10.24 15.48 2.09
C ASN A 284 -9.43 16.63 1.48
N PHE A 285 -8.18 16.80 1.92
CA PHE A 285 -7.25 17.80 1.38
C PHE A 285 -7.03 17.63 -0.13
N ARG A 286 -6.86 16.39 -0.61
CA ARG A 286 -6.74 16.13 -2.06
C ARG A 286 -8.01 16.52 -2.83
N ARG A 287 -9.19 16.20 -2.30
CA ARG A 287 -10.46 16.55 -2.95
C ARG A 287 -10.65 18.06 -3.02
N GLU A 288 -10.40 18.77 -1.93
CA GLU A 288 -10.51 20.23 -1.87
C GLU A 288 -9.52 20.91 -2.82
N LEU A 289 -8.31 20.37 -3.00
CA LEU A 289 -7.37 20.85 -4.02
C LEU A 289 -7.82 20.56 -5.45
N LEU A 290 -8.44 19.41 -5.72
CA LEU A 290 -9.03 19.14 -7.03
C LEU A 290 -10.12 20.16 -7.38
N GLU A 291 -10.96 20.53 -6.41
CA GLU A 291 -11.97 21.57 -6.60
C GLU A 291 -11.34 22.97 -6.77
N LEU A 292 -10.42 23.35 -5.89
CA LEU A 292 -9.76 24.67 -5.90
C LEU A 292 -9.00 24.95 -7.21
N TRP A 293 -8.34 23.92 -7.75
CA TRP A 293 -7.51 24.04 -8.95
C TRP A 293 -8.23 23.57 -10.23
N GLY A 294 -9.54 23.28 -10.16
CA GLY A 294 -10.33 22.86 -11.32
C GLY A 294 -9.84 21.56 -11.97
N ALA A 295 -9.34 20.64 -11.14
CA ALA A 295 -8.74 19.36 -11.51
C ALA A 295 -7.57 19.50 -12.51
N ARG A 296 -6.82 20.58 -12.41
CA ARG A 296 -5.67 20.89 -13.27
C ARG A 296 -4.42 21.18 -12.45
N CYS A 297 -3.26 20.86 -13.01
CA CYS A 297 -2.01 21.29 -12.41
C CYS A 297 -1.97 22.83 -12.33
N ALA A 298 -1.70 23.36 -11.13
CA ALA A 298 -1.59 24.78 -10.84
C ALA A 298 -0.54 25.51 -11.69
N LEU A 299 0.50 24.79 -12.12
CA LEU A 299 1.61 25.33 -12.90
C LEU A 299 1.49 25.03 -14.41
N THR A 300 1.30 23.75 -14.78
CA THR A 300 1.36 23.31 -16.19
C THR A 300 -0.01 23.25 -16.87
N GLY A 301 -1.11 23.36 -16.11
CA GLY A 301 -2.46 23.20 -16.63
C GLY A 301 -2.87 21.77 -16.99
N LEU A 302 -2.01 20.78 -16.75
CA LEU A 302 -2.28 19.35 -17.01
C LEU A 302 -3.60 18.92 -16.35
N ALA A 303 -4.53 18.39 -17.14
CA ALA A 303 -5.91 18.04 -16.73
C ALA A 303 -6.15 16.53 -16.67
N ILE A 304 -5.17 15.77 -16.17
CA ILE A 304 -5.26 14.32 -16.01
C ILE A 304 -5.11 14.01 -14.50
N PRO A 305 -6.21 13.91 -13.74
CA PRO A 305 -6.19 13.83 -12.27
C PRO A 305 -5.31 12.72 -11.68
N GLU A 306 -5.17 11.60 -12.40
CA GLU A 306 -4.31 10.46 -12.05
C GLU A 306 -2.82 10.84 -12.03
N LEU A 307 -2.45 11.86 -12.81
CA LEU A 307 -1.11 12.42 -12.89
C LEU A 307 -0.96 13.69 -12.04
N LEU A 308 -1.93 14.00 -11.18
CA LEU A 308 -1.89 15.12 -10.25
C LEU A 308 -1.65 14.65 -8.82
N ARG A 309 -0.86 15.41 -8.07
CA ARG A 309 -0.53 15.23 -6.65
C ARG A 309 -1.00 16.44 -5.87
N ALA A 310 -1.52 16.17 -4.67
CA ALA A 310 -1.88 17.19 -3.69
C ALA A 310 -0.64 17.44 -2.83
N SER A 311 0.19 18.40 -3.25
CA SER A 311 1.47 18.73 -2.62
C SER A 311 1.23 19.76 -1.51
N HIS A 312 1.81 19.53 -0.32
CA HIS A 312 1.78 20.51 0.77
C HIS A 312 2.88 21.56 0.57
N ILE A 313 2.52 22.85 0.67
CA ILE A 313 3.49 23.95 0.59
C ILE A 313 4.38 23.97 1.84
N LYS A 314 3.78 23.99 3.03
CA LYS A 314 4.47 23.76 4.30
C LYS A 314 4.40 22.26 4.61
N PRO A 315 5.54 21.55 4.69
CA PRO A 315 5.55 20.10 4.84
C PRO A 315 4.74 19.61 6.05
N TRP A 316 4.11 18.44 5.89
CA TRP A 316 3.25 17.83 6.92
C TRP A 316 3.90 17.71 8.30
N CYS A 317 5.20 17.41 8.35
CA CYS A 317 5.97 17.27 9.59
C CYS A 317 6.12 18.58 10.37
N GLU A 318 5.98 19.74 9.71
CA GLU A 318 6.12 21.08 10.29
C GLU A 318 4.78 21.83 10.41
N ALA A 319 3.75 21.33 9.72
CA ALA A 319 2.39 21.86 9.78
C ALA A 319 1.66 21.41 11.06
N ASN A 320 0.93 22.33 11.70
CA ASN A 320 0.01 22.02 12.78
C ASN A 320 -1.28 21.36 12.27
N SER A 321 -2.17 20.93 13.16
CA SER A 321 -3.40 20.20 12.80
C SER A 321 -4.33 20.97 11.85
N TYR A 322 -4.42 22.31 11.97
CA TYR A 322 -5.19 23.16 11.06
C TYR A 322 -4.49 23.29 9.71
N GLU A 323 -3.19 23.60 9.71
CA GLU A 323 -2.38 23.79 8.50
C GLU A 323 -2.28 22.52 7.63
N ARG A 324 -2.42 21.33 8.23
CA ARG A 324 -2.41 20.04 7.51
C ARG A 324 -3.64 19.80 6.65
N LEU A 325 -4.76 20.45 7.01
CA LEU A 325 -6.05 20.30 6.35
C LEU A 325 -6.42 21.52 5.52
N ASP A 326 -5.75 22.66 5.70
CA ASP A 326 -5.99 23.91 4.98
C ASP A 326 -5.63 23.77 3.49
N PRO A 327 -6.59 23.88 2.55
CA PRO A 327 -6.31 23.83 1.12
C PRO A 327 -5.34 24.90 0.64
N ASN A 328 -5.24 26.04 1.33
CA ASN A 328 -4.27 27.09 0.98
C ASN A 328 -2.82 26.69 1.33
N ASN A 329 -2.63 25.64 2.13
CA ASN A 329 -1.34 24.99 2.32
C ASN A 329 -1.05 23.94 1.25
N GLY A 330 -1.77 23.97 0.12
CA GLY A 330 -1.68 22.95 -0.90
C GLY A 330 -1.60 23.51 -2.32
N LEU A 331 -0.85 22.81 -3.17
CA LEU A 331 -0.86 23.01 -4.62
C LEU A 331 -1.21 21.69 -5.29
N LEU A 332 -2.06 21.75 -6.31
CA LEU A 332 -2.30 20.60 -7.17
C LEU A 332 -1.26 20.59 -8.28
N LEU A 333 -0.31 19.67 -8.24
CA LEU A 333 0.86 19.67 -9.13
C LEU A 333 0.92 18.39 -9.95
N ALA A 334 1.46 18.45 -11.17
CA ALA A 334 1.77 17.26 -11.94
C ALA A 334 2.86 16.45 -11.22
N VAL A 335 2.86 15.12 -11.31
CA VAL A 335 3.78 14.22 -10.55
C VAL A 335 5.25 14.66 -10.58
N HIS A 336 5.72 15.13 -11.73
CA HIS A 336 7.11 15.58 -11.91
C HIS A 336 7.37 16.93 -11.24
N ILE A 337 6.43 17.89 -11.33
CA ILE A 337 6.52 19.21 -10.69
C ILE A 337 6.42 19.08 -9.16
N ASP A 338 5.51 18.24 -8.67
CA ASP A 338 5.40 17.86 -7.25
C ASP A 338 6.75 17.37 -6.72
N GLY A 339 7.38 16.45 -7.44
CA GLY A 339 8.68 15.91 -7.06
C GLY A 339 9.80 16.94 -6.96
N LEU A 340 9.77 17.98 -7.82
CA LEU A 340 10.71 19.10 -7.78
C LEU A 340 10.42 20.06 -6.61
N PHE A 341 9.15 20.40 -6.43
CA PHE A 341 8.70 21.33 -5.40
C PHE A 341 8.95 20.76 -3.99
N ASP A 342 8.49 19.54 -3.69
CA ASP A 342 8.64 18.89 -2.38
C ASP A 342 10.10 18.77 -1.92
N ARG A 343 11.03 18.67 -2.87
CA ARG A 343 12.48 18.53 -2.62
C ARG A 343 13.23 19.86 -2.67
N GLY A 344 12.54 20.98 -2.86
CA GLY A 344 13.15 22.32 -2.89
C GLY A 344 13.99 22.60 -4.13
N PHE A 345 13.72 21.91 -5.24
CA PHE A 345 14.34 22.20 -6.53
C PHE A 345 13.70 23.39 -7.24
N VAL A 346 12.41 23.62 -6.97
CA VAL A 346 11.67 24.80 -7.42
C VAL A 346 10.84 25.38 -6.26
N SER A 347 10.54 26.66 -6.32
CA SER A 347 9.55 27.34 -5.47
C SER A 347 8.81 28.41 -6.27
N PHE A 348 8.04 29.27 -5.62
CA PHE A 348 7.31 30.36 -6.26
C PHE A 348 7.46 31.66 -5.48
N ASP A 349 7.59 32.78 -6.18
CA ASP A 349 7.67 34.10 -5.58
C ASP A 349 6.28 34.65 -5.17
N GLU A 350 6.22 35.91 -4.72
CA GLU A 350 4.96 36.54 -4.30
C GLU A 350 3.98 36.76 -5.47
N GLY A 351 4.51 36.89 -6.70
CA GLY A 351 3.72 36.98 -7.92
C GLY A 351 3.30 35.62 -8.47
N GLY A 352 3.83 34.52 -7.93
CA GLY A 352 3.62 33.15 -8.42
C GLY A 352 4.57 32.71 -9.53
N LEU A 353 5.57 33.51 -9.87
CA LEU A 353 6.61 33.14 -10.83
C LEU A 353 7.48 32.04 -10.22
N ILE A 354 7.89 31.07 -11.03
CA ILE A 354 8.74 29.98 -10.56
C ILE A 354 10.13 30.48 -10.19
N LEU A 355 10.63 30.00 -9.05
CA LEU A 355 12.01 30.17 -8.59
C LEU A 355 12.72 28.84 -8.77
N ILE A 356 13.86 28.83 -9.45
CA ILE A 356 14.60 27.61 -9.78
C ILE A 356 15.88 27.54 -8.95
N SER A 357 16.11 26.42 -8.28
CA SER A 357 17.33 26.20 -7.49
C SER A 357 18.53 26.04 -8.41
N ASN A 358 19.69 26.54 -8.00
CA ASN A 358 20.98 26.30 -8.66
C ASN A 358 21.41 24.82 -8.69
N LYS A 359 20.64 23.92 -8.04
CA LYS A 359 20.84 22.48 -8.07
C LYS A 359 20.26 21.80 -9.31
N LEU A 360 19.45 22.49 -10.12
CA LEU A 360 19.03 22.01 -11.45
C LEU A 360 19.88 22.66 -12.54
N ASP A 361 20.49 21.83 -13.39
CA ASP A 361 21.12 22.27 -14.62
C ASP A 361 20.09 22.46 -15.76
N GLU A 362 20.53 23.11 -16.84
CA GLU A 362 19.68 23.40 -18.00
C GLU A 362 19.17 22.13 -18.70
N GLU A 363 19.95 21.05 -18.71
CA GLU A 363 19.53 19.77 -19.30
C GLU A 363 18.39 19.14 -18.51
N SER A 364 18.47 19.17 -17.19
CA SER A 364 17.40 18.70 -16.29
C SER A 364 16.15 19.56 -16.45
N LEU A 365 16.29 20.88 -16.54
CA LEU A 365 15.16 21.79 -16.77
C LEU A 365 14.41 21.46 -18.06
N LYS A 366 15.14 21.17 -19.14
CA LYS A 366 14.56 20.71 -20.41
C LYS A 366 13.85 19.37 -20.25
N CYS A 367 14.45 18.41 -19.55
CA CYS A 367 13.84 17.10 -19.30
C CYS A 367 12.52 17.20 -18.53
N PHE A 368 12.42 18.12 -17.58
CA PHE A 368 11.21 18.35 -16.79
C PHE A 368 10.22 19.33 -17.43
N GLY A 369 10.58 19.96 -18.56
CA GLY A 369 9.76 20.99 -19.20
C GLY A 369 9.57 22.23 -18.32
N VAL A 370 10.57 22.57 -17.50
CA VAL A 370 10.53 23.71 -16.58
C VAL A 370 11.28 24.89 -17.18
N THR A 371 10.61 26.02 -17.33
CA THR A 371 11.19 27.28 -17.82
C THR A 371 10.93 28.40 -16.81
N SER A 372 11.78 29.44 -16.82
CA SER A 372 11.74 30.53 -15.83
C SER A 372 10.53 31.46 -15.94
N ASP A 373 9.76 31.35 -17.02
CA ASP A 373 8.51 32.10 -17.26
C ASP A 373 7.25 31.38 -16.73
N LEU A 374 7.38 30.14 -16.24
CA LEU A 374 6.24 29.42 -15.66
C LEU A 374 5.73 30.14 -14.40
N LYS A 375 4.40 30.24 -14.30
CA LYS A 375 3.72 31.01 -13.26
C LYS A 375 2.44 30.32 -12.80
N ILE A 376 2.19 30.34 -11.49
CA ILE A 376 0.89 29.98 -10.92
C ILE A 376 0.02 31.23 -10.83
N SER A 377 -1.10 31.25 -11.57
CA SER A 377 -1.96 32.44 -11.68
C SER A 377 -2.95 32.63 -10.54
N ASN A 378 -3.33 31.56 -9.83
CA ASN A 378 -4.42 31.59 -8.83
C ASN A 378 -3.91 31.54 -7.37
N LEU A 379 -2.70 32.04 -7.11
CA LEU A 379 -2.22 32.18 -5.72
C LEU A 379 -2.94 33.34 -5.02
N ASN A 380 -3.25 33.13 -3.74
CA ASN A 380 -3.85 34.15 -2.88
C ASN A 380 -2.92 34.48 -1.69
N SER A 381 -3.29 35.47 -0.89
CA SER A 381 -2.51 35.91 0.29
C SER A 381 -2.29 34.81 1.33
N HIS A 382 -3.20 33.83 1.43
CA HIS A 382 -3.07 32.70 2.35
C HIS A 382 -2.00 31.70 1.87
N HIS A 383 -1.94 31.39 0.57
CA HIS A 383 -0.85 30.58 -0.01
C HIS A 383 0.51 31.23 0.23
N GLN A 384 0.59 32.56 0.16
CA GLN A 384 1.86 33.28 0.32
C GLN A 384 2.47 33.12 1.72
N LYS A 385 1.64 32.94 2.76
CA LYS A 385 2.13 32.63 4.11
C LYS A 385 2.91 31.32 4.13
N TYR A 386 2.40 30.28 3.47
CA TYR A 386 3.06 28.98 3.40
C TYR A 386 4.24 28.99 2.42
N LEU A 387 4.11 29.67 1.27
CA LEU A 387 5.20 29.76 0.28
C LEU A 387 6.41 30.49 0.85
N ARG A 388 6.20 31.51 1.69
CA ARG A 388 7.30 32.16 2.42
C ARG A 388 8.07 31.17 3.31
N HIS A 389 7.37 30.26 3.98
CA HIS A 389 7.99 29.18 4.77
C HIS A 389 8.78 28.22 3.87
N HIS A 390 8.19 27.79 2.76
CA HIS A 390 8.84 26.91 1.79
C HIS A 390 10.13 27.53 1.23
N ARG A 391 10.09 28.83 0.84
CA ARG A 391 11.27 29.56 0.36
C ARG A 391 12.37 29.63 1.42
N SER A 392 12.03 30.05 2.64
CA SER A 392 12.98 30.11 3.76
C SER A 392 13.62 28.74 4.05
N ARG A 393 12.82 27.67 4.04
CA ARG A 393 13.30 26.30 4.28
C ARG A 393 14.35 25.85 3.26
N TYR A 394 14.13 26.15 1.98
CA TYR A 394 14.96 25.64 0.89
C TYR A 394 15.99 26.65 0.37
N GLY A 395 16.03 27.86 0.94
CA GLY A 395 17.02 28.90 0.63
C GLY A 395 16.73 29.66 -0.65
N PHE A 396 15.46 29.97 -0.92
CA PHE A 396 15.00 30.82 -2.01
C PHE A 396 14.71 32.25 -1.59
#